data_AF-A0A5C6M8Y6-F1
#
_entry.id   AF-A0A5C6M8Y6-F1
#
_cell.length_a   1.000
_cell.length_b   1.000
_cell.length_c   1.000
_cell.angle_alpha   90.00
_cell.angle_beta   90.00
_cell.angle_gamma   90.00
#
_symmetry.space_group_name_H-M   'P 1'
#
loop_
_entity.id
_entity.type
_entity.pdbx_description
1 polymer ?
#
loop_
_entity_poly.entity_id
_entity_poly.type
_entity_poly.pdbx_seq_one_letter_code
_entity_poly.pdbx_strand_id
1 'polypeptide(L)'
;MEANAGRIQPGEDSVVGDLEYHDSIPGSETSSSESATQEHDFGAEEVTLAPGKEPAPSVRKTMSRELTFPAQALGEGLLLKSLESSKITTQITMARAYSPVRREVVQVIRPKALDRFEQGNSGAKETQLFEQVIDRPVDIVLVIDNSGSMSQEQKNMASKLSPLLNFIQDSDWQIGVVTTDPSQGCQRGLIKKGDANAATAFSKAVTAGTSGTGNERGVLQAVSSLAGTCLPSPWIRSNSTVAVLIVSDEDNCSANGVDCPGKDYGKADYLFNYLASIREPGKNARVYGIYWSPTEARTSCSTGGNQAVQYSSLVERTSGTWGSICASDYTPTLTAISKDIRTVLNSKFTLSYAPVAGSVSVFVDEAPYAGSVTVTGKVVELTPAPSAGAKVRVDYRHDSTPILSSFSLRYPADPKGLEVMLEGAKVDSSDYRLSADHQSIEWNVPPPEYARIEVSYTRSDKVLPQIFDMGEPVRPASMVVSVNGQDWSGFRLDQSRVVMDSPPPDGSAVVFAYQAIGDPVLNYPFSPRGISQATAPKGLEVIEGLEVKDSATGLPLPFNYSQGNLIFLPAD
;
A
#
# COMPACT_ATOMS: atom_id res chain seq x y z
N MET A 1 -25.12 -12.94 -41.11
CA MET A 1 -25.20 -13.88 -39.97
C MET A 1 -25.76 -13.09 -38.80
N GLU A 2 -26.98 -13.38 -38.38
CA GLU A 2 -27.45 -13.03 -37.03
C GLU A 2 -26.73 -13.96 -36.00
N ALA A 3 -26.84 -13.84 -34.68
CA ALA A 3 -27.61 -12.97 -33.77
C ALA A 3 -26.73 -12.74 -32.50
N ASN A 4 -27.15 -12.26 -31.31
CA ASN A 4 -28.45 -11.82 -30.79
C ASN A 4 -28.21 -10.80 -29.64
N ALA A 5 -29.27 -10.14 -29.15
CA ALA A 5 -29.23 -9.31 -27.94
C ALA A 5 -29.96 -10.00 -26.76
N GLY A 6 -29.65 -9.60 -25.52
CA GLY A 6 -30.34 -10.08 -24.32
C GLY A 6 -30.13 -9.19 -23.09
N ARG A 7 -31.23 -8.71 -22.50
CA ARG A 7 -31.28 -7.85 -21.29
C ARG A 7 -32.48 -8.25 -20.44
N ILE A 8 -32.27 -8.81 -19.25
CA ILE A 8 -33.36 -9.09 -18.29
C ILE A 8 -32.92 -8.79 -16.84
N GLN A 9 -33.81 -8.14 -16.11
CA GLN A 9 -33.94 -8.01 -14.65
C GLN A 9 -35.43 -7.68 -14.38
N PRO A 10 -35.97 -7.80 -13.15
CA PRO A 10 -35.41 -8.37 -11.92
C PRO A 10 -36.27 -9.56 -11.40
N GLY A 11 -36.07 -9.96 -10.14
CA GLY A 11 -36.98 -10.82 -9.38
C GLY A 11 -36.72 -10.69 -7.88
N GLU A 12 -37.78 -10.62 -7.08
CA GLU A 12 -37.76 -10.57 -5.61
C GLU A 12 -37.94 -11.98 -5.02
N ASP A 13 -37.42 -12.28 -3.82
CA ASP A 13 -38.20 -12.43 -2.56
C ASP A 13 -37.36 -13.03 -1.40
N SER A 14 -37.96 -13.17 -0.21
CA SER A 14 -37.60 -14.03 0.95
C SER A 14 -36.56 -13.56 2.00
N VAL A 15 -37.06 -12.72 2.90
CA VAL A 15 -36.82 -12.60 4.36
C VAL A 15 -36.11 -13.77 5.09
N VAL A 16 -34.98 -13.46 5.76
CA VAL A 16 -34.52 -13.93 7.09
C VAL A 16 -33.62 -12.80 7.65
N GLY A 17 -33.54 -12.45 8.94
CA GLY A 17 -34.23 -12.94 10.14
C GLY A 17 -33.31 -12.96 11.38
N ASP A 18 -32.70 -11.82 11.71
CA ASP A 18 -31.72 -11.72 12.81
C ASP A 18 -32.33 -11.95 14.20
N LEU A 19 -31.59 -12.67 15.06
CA LEU A 19 -31.89 -12.84 16.48
C LEU A 19 -30.61 -12.70 17.30
N GLU A 20 -30.57 -11.68 18.15
CA GLU A 20 -29.49 -11.43 19.10
C GLU A 20 -29.48 -12.52 20.20
N TYR A 21 -28.32 -13.07 20.53
CA TYR A 21 -28.19 -14.06 21.59
C TYR A 21 -27.85 -13.41 22.93
N HIS A 22 -28.77 -13.52 23.89
CA HIS A 22 -28.62 -12.98 25.24
C HIS A 22 -27.62 -13.79 26.08
N ASP A 23 -26.71 -13.09 26.77
CA ASP A 23 -25.88 -13.66 27.83
C ASP A 23 -26.67 -13.79 29.15
N SER A 24 -26.43 -14.84 29.95
CA SER A 24 -27.18 -15.12 31.20
C SER A 24 -26.50 -16.16 32.11
N ILE A 25 -26.37 -15.84 33.40
CA ILE A 25 -25.69 -16.63 34.44
C ILE A 25 -26.70 -17.21 35.45
N PRO A 26 -26.59 -18.50 35.81
CA PRO A 26 -26.46 -18.98 37.21
C PRO A 26 -25.14 -19.78 37.39
N GLY A 27 -24.53 -20.02 38.56
CA GLY A 27 -25.08 -20.37 39.88
C GLY A 27 -25.35 -21.89 39.97
N SER A 28 -24.97 -22.68 40.98
CA SER A 28 -24.11 -22.58 42.18
C SER A 28 -24.18 -23.96 42.91
N GLU A 29 -23.38 -24.22 43.98
CA GLU A 29 -23.52 -25.38 44.92
C GLU A 29 -23.17 -26.80 44.35
N THR A 30 -22.86 -27.88 45.10
CA THR A 30 -22.25 -28.11 46.45
C THR A 30 -21.76 -29.59 46.55
N SER A 31 -20.73 -29.86 47.36
CA SER A 31 -20.34 -31.19 47.90
C SER A 31 -20.08 -32.32 46.86
N SER A 32 -19.76 -33.59 47.17
CA SER A 32 -19.47 -34.26 48.45
C SER A 32 -18.42 -35.38 48.28
N SER A 33 -17.85 -35.76 49.42
CA SER A 33 -16.87 -36.79 49.72
C SER A 33 -17.22 -38.27 49.40
N GLU A 34 -16.16 -39.09 49.45
CA GLU A 34 -16.06 -40.44 50.06
C GLU A 34 -16.25 -41.76 49.26
N SER A 35 -15.47 -42.73 49.75
CA SER A 35 -15.54 -44.21 49.59
C SER A 35 -14.97 -44.86 48.30
N ALA A 36 -14.52 -46.13 48.32
CA ALA A 36 -13.84 -46.96 49.36
C ALA A 36 -13.50 -48.35 48.77
N THR A 37 -12.47 -49.04 49.31
CA THR A 37 -12.34 -50.54 49.38
C THR A 37 -12.34 -51.35 48.05
N GLN A 38 -11.97 -52.64 47.98
CA GLN A 38 -10.97 -53.46 48.69
C GLN A 38 -10.64 -54.71 47.81
N GLU A 39 -9.64 -55.49 48.21
CA GLU A 39 -9.07 -56.72 47.62
C GLU A 39 -10.07 -57.83 47.20
N HIS A 40 -9.63 -58.75 46.32
CA HIS A 40 -9.73 -60.21 46.57
C HIS A 40 -8.79 -61.05 45.66
N ASP A 41 -7.68 -61.51 46.24
CA ASP A 41 -7.43 -62.92 46.64
C ASP A 41 -7.31 -64.10 45.63
N PHE A 42 -6.53 -65.11 46.08
CA PHE A 42 -6.24 -66.46 45.55
C PHE A 42 -5.66 -66.62 44.12
N GLY A 43 -4.76 -67.59 43.88
CA GLY A 43 -4.15 -68.56 44.79
C GLY A 43 -3.17 -69.50 44.06
N ALA A 44 -2.43 -70.32 44.79
CA ALA A 44 -1.50 -71.32 44.24
C ALA A 44 -1.72 -72.70 44.89
N GLU A 45 -1.56 -73.78 44.13
CA GLU A 45 -1.48 -75.14 44.68
C GLU A 45 -0.62 -76.08 43.79
N GLU A 46 -0.37 -77.30 44.26
CA GLU A 46 0.86 -78.09 43.99
C GLU A 46 0.58 -79.42 43.24
N VAL A 47 1.04 -80.58 43.77
CA VAL A 47 0.60 -81.98 43.48
C VAL A 47 1.17 -82.67 42.21
N THR A 48 1.82 -83.87 42.21
CA THR A 48 2.25 -84.84 43.26
C THR A 48 3.19 -85.98 42.72
N LEU A 49 4.01 -86.61 43.61
CA LEU A 49 4.35 -88.07 43.76
C LEU A 49 5.04 -88.88 42.60
N ALA A 50 5.79 -90.00 42.77
CA ALA A 50 6.50 -90.69 43.89
C ALA A 50 7.45 -91.83 43.34
N PRO A 51 7.84 -92.92 44.06
CA PRO A 51 9.01 -93.01 44.96
C PRO A 51 10.01 -94.19 44.69
N GLY A 52 11.19 -94.24 45.34
CA GLY A 52 11.99 -95.50 45.37
C GLY A 52 13.43 -95.55 45.93
N LYS A 53 13.58 -95.73 47.25
CA LYS A 53 14.74 -96.31 48.02
C LYS A 53 16.11 -95.58 48.16
N GLU A 54 16.70 -95.85 49.32
CA GLU A 54 17.92 -95.35 49.98
C GLU A 54 19.17 -96.25 49.75
N PRO A 55 20.43 -95.89 50.14
CA PRO A 55 20.82 -95.13 51.34
C PRO A 55 21.85 -94.00 51.17
N ALA A 56 22.17 -93.34 52.30
CA ALA A 56 22.90 -92.07 52.42
C ALA A 56 24.33 -92.25 53.00
N PRO A 57 25.06 -91.15 53.31
CA PRO A 57 25.58 -90.10 52.41
C PRO A 57 27.14 -90.20 52.40
N SER A 58 28.03 -89.20 52.38
CA SER A 58 28.10 -87.73 52.22
C SER A 58 29.54 -87.38 51.75
N VAL A 59 29.93 -86.21 51.24
CA VAL A 59 29.32 -85.09 50.49
C VAL A 59 30.48 -84.46 49.68
N ARG A 60 30.24 -83.85 48.51
CA ARG A 60 31.27 -83.13 47.73
C ARG A 60 31.09 -81.61 47.78
N LYS A 61 32.20 -80.87 47.63
CA LYS A 61 32.31 -79.41 47.74
C LYS A 61 32.77 -78.82 46.40
N THR A 62 32.02 -77.87 45.82
CA THR A 62 32.52 -76.99 44.74
C THR A 62 31.78 -75.64 44.74
N MET A 63 32.44 -74.62 44.17
CA MET A 63 31.97 -73.27 43.86
C MET A 63 31.87 -72.24 45.00
N SER A 64 32.95 -71.47 45.11
CA SER A 64 32.96 -70.11 45.64
C SER A 64 32.39 -69.12 44.61
N ARG A 65 31.51 -68.22 45.04
CA ARG A 65 31.14 -67.00 44.32
C ARG A 65 31.29 -65.83 45.29
N GLU A 66 32.38 -65.09 45.20
CA GLU A 66 32.49 -63.81 45.90
C GLU A 66 31.56 -62.79 45.23
N LEU A 67 30.74 -62.13 46.04
CA LEU A 67 30.08 -60.87 45.71
C LEU A 67 30.19 -59.99 46.94
N THR A 68 31.23 -59.16 46.96
CA THR A 68 31.68 -58.40 48.13
C THR A 68 31.24 -56.95 48.00
N PHE A 69 30.32 -56.51 48.87
CA PHE A 69 29.89 -55.12 48.96
C PHE A 69 29.91 -54.61 50.41
N PRO A 70 31.02 -54.03 50.88
CA PRO A 70 30.97 -52.94 51.85
C PRO A 70 30.57 -51.64 51.12
N ALA A 71 29.98 -50.63 51.77
CA ALA A 71 30.11 -50.32 53.18
C ALA A 71 28.78 -50.23 53.94
N GLN A 72 28.80 -50.83 55.12
CA GLN A 72 27.97 -50.44 56.26
C GLN A 72 28.10 -48.92 56.52
N ALA A 73 26.99 -48.19 56.51
CA ALA A 73 26.99 -46.74 56.69
C ALA A 73 27.15 -46.38 58.18
N LEU A 74 28.34 -45.93 58.57
CA LEU A 74 28.58 -45.31 59.88
C LEU A 74 28.10 -43.85 59.83
N GLY A 75 26.94 -43.57 60.43
CA GLY A 75 26.50 -42.20 60.70
C GLY A 75 27.20 -41.63 61.93
N GLU A 76 27.59 -40.36 61.89
CA GLU A 76 28.07 -39.67 63.09
C GLU A 76 26.92 -39.48 64.08
N GLY A 77 27.10 -40.01 65.30
CA GLY A 77 26.06 -40.05 66.33
C GLY A 77 26.33 -39.08 67.47
N LEU A 78 25.43 -38.13 67.72
CA LEU A 78 25.54 -37.24 68.88
C LEU A 78 24.97 -37.93 70.13
N LEU A 79 25.82 -38.21 71.11
CA LEU A 79 25.47 -39.01 72.30
C LEU A 79 25.09 -38.09 73.48
N LEU A 80 23.79 -37.90 73.67
CA LEU A 80 23.20 -37.05 74.70
C LEU A 80 22.79 -37.89 75.91
N LYS A 81 23.46 -37.66 77.05
CA LYS A 81 23.11 -38.29 78.33
C LYS A 81 22.23 -37.35 79.16
N SER A 82 20.99 -37.75 79.44
CA SER A 82 20.20 -37.12 80.50
C SER A 82 20.81 -37.47 81.87
N LEU A 83 20.83 -36.50 82.80
CA LEU A 83 21.25 -36.73 84.18
C LEU A 83 20.07 -37.01 85.12
N GLU A 84 18.84 -36.71 84.68
CA GLU A 84 17.60 -36.84 85.48
C GLU A 84 16.80 -38.10 85.14
N SER A 85 16.97 -38.62 83.92
CA SER A 85 16.46 -39.94 83.51
C SER A 85 17.62 -40.81 83.06
N SER A 86 17.58 -42.11 83.37
CA SER A 86 18.65 -43.07 83.04
C SER A 86 18.75 -43.43 81.55
N LYS A 87 18.30 -42.53 80.65
CA LYS A 87 18.28 -42.71 79.20
C LYS A 87 19.53 -42.11 78.56
N ILE A 88 20.11 -42.85 77.62
CA ILE A 88 21.13 -42.36 76.67
C ILE A 88 20.42 -42.21 75.33
N THR A 89 20.40 -40.99 74.79
CA THR A 89 19.85 -40.70 73.47
C THR A 89 21.02 -40.53 72.49
N THR A 90 21.00 -41.28 71.38
CA THR A 90 21.92 -41.03 70.26
C THR A 90 21.11 -40.58 69.07
N GLN A 91 21.38 -39.38 68.55
CA GLN A 91 20.81 -38.92 67.28
C GLN A 91 21.77 -39.29 66.15
N ILE A 92 21.25 -39.91 65.08
CA ILE A 92 21.98 -40.31 63.88
C ILE A 92 21.20 -39.82 62.67
N THR A 93 21.84 -39.07 61.76
CA THR A 93 21.22 -38.67 60.50
C THR A 93 21.23 -39.86 59.53
N MET A 94 20.06 -40.26 59.01
CA MET A 94 19.98 -41.31 58.00
C MET A 94 20.68 -40.90 56.70
N ALA A 95 21.53 -41.78 56.18
CA ALA A 95 22.15 -41.66 54.88
C ALA A 95 21.17 -42.02 53.75
N ARG A 96 21.44 -41.52 52.55
CA ARG A 96 20.74 -41.93 51.32
C ARG A 96 21.73 -42.52 50.33
N ALA A 97 21.24 -43.39 49.45
CA ALA A 97 22.00 -43.81 48.28
C ALA A 97 22.23 -42.61 47.35
N TYR A 98 23.42 -42.54 46.73
CA TYR A 98 23.77 -41.50 45.77
C TYR A 98 24.35 -42.11 44.51
N SER A 99 23.66 -41.98 43.39
CA SER A 99 24.09 -42.51 42.09
C SER A 99 24.64 -41.39 41.21
N PRO A 100 25.84 -41.54 40.61
CA PRO A 100 26.35 -40.54 39.67
C PRO A 100 25.54 -40.59 38.37
N VAL A 101 25.04 -39.44 37.92
CA VAL A 101 24.31 -39.26 36.68
C VAL A 101 25.01 -38.22 35.81
N ARG A 102 25.05 -38.47 34.50
CA ARG A 102 25.49 -37.51 33.48
C ARG A 102 24.40 -37.41 32.41
N ARG A 103 23.68 -36.29 32.40
CA ARG A 103 22.74 -35.93 31.32
C ARG A 103 23.42 -35.01 30.33
N GLU A 104 23.12 -35.16 29.04
CA GLU A 104 23.62 -34.31 27.97
C GLU A 104 22.47 -33.95 27.04
N VAL A 105 22.31 -32.66 26.74
CA VAL A 105 21.28 -32.13 25.85
C VAL A 105 21.91 -31.16 24.87
N VAL A 106 21.42 -31.14 23.62
CA VAL A 106 21.83 -30.15 22.62
C VAL A 106 20.83 -29.01 22.66
N GLN A 107 21.33 -27.78 22.84
CA GLN A 107 20.50 -26.58 22.83
C GLN A 107 19.85 -26.37 21.47
N VAL A 108 18.64 -25.81 21.45
CA VAL A 108 17.89 -25.50 20.23
C VAL A 108 18.74 -24.64 19.28
N ILE A 109 18.89 -25.08 18.02
CA ILE A 109 19.46 -24.26 16.94
C ILE A 109 18.31 -23.47 16.31
N ARG A 110 18.31 -22.15 16.43
CA ARG A 110 17.29 -21.30 15.82
C ARG A 110 17.60 -21.10 14.33
N PRO A 111 16.60 -21.17 13.43
CA PRO A 111 16.88 -21.02 12.00
C PRO A 111 17.33 -19.60 11.66
N LYS A 112 18.24 -19.48 10.68
CA LYS A 112 18.54 -18.20 10.04
C LYS A 112 17.49 -17.87 8.97
N ALA A 113 17.28 -16.58 8.75
CA ALA A 113 16.48 -16.02 7.68
C ALA A 113 17.31 -15.02 6.86
N LEU A 114 16.89 -14.83 5.61
CA LEU A 114 17.38 -13.79 4.72
C LEU A 114 16.18 -13.17 4.03
N ASP A 115 15.89 -11.92 4.36
CA ASP A 115 14.90 -11.10 3.66
C ASP A 115 15.60 -10.11 2.73
N ARG A 116 14.94 -9.78 1.62
CA ARG A 116 15.47 -8.92 0.54
C ARG A 116 14.47 -7.85 0.22
N PHE A 117 14.95 -6.62 0.07
CA PHE A 117 14.15 -5.45 -0.26
C PHE A 117 14.84 -4.63 -1.34
N GLU A 118 14.04 -3.87 -2.09
CA GLU A 118 14.49 -2.86 -3.03
C GLU A 118 13.88 -1.52 -2.60
N GLN A 119 14.69 -0.48 -2.51
CA GLN A 119 14.23 0.84 -2.10
C GLN A 119 13.38 1.50 -3.18
N GLY A 120 12.41 2.32 -2.76
CA GLY A 120 11.60 3.14 -3.65
C GLY A 120 12.41 4.19 -4.44
N ASN A 121 11.73 4.92 -5.32
CA ASN A 121 12.35 5.94 -6.16
C ASN A 121 11.43 7.13 -6.44
N SER A 122 12.02 8.29 -6.75
CA SER A 122 11.28 9.53 -7.01
C SER A 122 10.57 9.58 -8.39
N GLY A 123 10.63 8.50 -9.16
CA GLY A 123 10.07 8.35 -10.50
C GLY A 123 11.09 8.63 -11.61
N ALA A 124 11.04 7.86 -12.68
CA ALA A 124 11.84 8.11 -13.88
C ALA A 124 11.49 9.49 -14.46
N LYS A 125 12.50 10.22 -14.98
CA LYS A 125 12.30 11.51 -15.64
C LYS A 125 11.92 11.31 -17.09
N GLU A 126 10.88 12.00 -17.54
CA GLU A 126 10.43 12.02 -18.93
C GLU A 126 10.28 13.47 -19.40
N THR A 127 10.66 13.72 -20.66
CA THR A 127 10.54 15.04 -21.32
C THR A 127 9.83 14.86 -22.64
N GLN A 128 8.59 15.35 -22.74
CA GLN A 128 7.81 15.28 -23.96
C GLN A 128 7.74 16.62 -24.68
N LEU A 129 7.81 16.54 -26.01
CA LEU A 129 7.68 17.68 -26.92
C LEU A 129 6.37 17.56 -27.69
N PHE A 130 5.59 18.63 -27.67
CA PHE A 130 4.39 18.81 -28.47
C PHE A 130 4.55 20.09 -29.29
N GLU A 131 4.09 20.10 -30.53
CA GLU A 131 3.96 21.34 -31.30
C GLU A 131 2.52 21.83 -31.23
N GLN A 132 2.32 23.14 -31.11
CA GLN A 132 0.99 23.76 -31.08
C GLN A 132 0.39 23.80 -32.50
N VAL A 133 0.01 22.62 -32.99
CA VAL A 133 -0.69 22.43 -34.27
C VAL A 133 -2.12 22.97 -34.22
N ILE A 134 -2.59 23.43 -35.38
CA ILE A 134 -3.98 23.87 -35.61
C ILE A 134 -4.77 22.64 -36.06
N ASP A 135 -5.08 21.74 -35.13
CA ASP A 135 -5.71 20.43 -35.39
C ASP A 135 -7.23 20.51 -35.67
N ARG A 136 -7.69 21.63 -36.25
CA ARG A 136 -9.08 21.84 -36.66
C ARG A 136 -9.14 22.52 -38.02
N PRO A 137 -9.94 21.99 -38.96
CA PRO A 137 -10.29 22.72 -40.17
C PRO A 137 -10.98 24.04 -39.83
N VAL A 138 -10.95 25.02 -40.74
CA VAL A 138 -11.54 26.35 -40.53
C VAL A 138 -12.66 26.59 -41.53
N ASP A 139 -13.85 26.94 -41.05
CA ASP A 139 -15.00 27.30 -41.87
C ASP A 139 -15.36 28.77 -41.64
N ILE A 140 -15.18 29.62 -42.66
CA ILE A 140 -15.41 31.06 -42.58
C ILE A 140 -16.67 31.43 -43.37
N VAL A 141 -17.72 31.86 -42.68
CA VAL A 141 -18.81 32.61 -43.34
C VAL A 141 -18.32 34.03 -43.55
N LEU A 142 -18.43 34.55 -44.77
CA LEU A 142 -18.22 35.96 -45.07
C LEU A 142 -19.54 36.55 -45.57
N VAL A 143 -20.13 37.40 -44.74
CA VAL A 143 -21.30 38.22 -45.09
C VAL A 143 -20.78 39.53 -45.65
N ILE A 144 -20.97 39.77 -46.95
CA ILE A 144 -20.61 41.02 -47.61
C ILE A 144 -21.87 41.81 -47.93
N ASP A 145 -21.87 43.07 -47.54
CA ASP A 145 -22.96 43.98 -47.82
C ASP A 145 -22.97 44.40 -49.30
N ASN A 146 -24.17 44.42 -49.87
CA ASN A 146 -24.44 44.65 -51.28
C ASN A 146 -25.41 45.82 -51.53
N SER A 147 -25.52 46.73 -50.55
CA SER A 147 -26.21 48.01 -50.62
C SER A 147 -25.68 48.93 -51.73
N GLY A 148 -26.34 50.08 -51.91
CA GLY A 148 -25.93 51.10 -52.88
C GLY A 148 -24.57 51.75 -52.60
N SER A 149 -24.14 51.83 -51.33
CA SER A 149 -22.92 52.53 -50.90
C SER A 149 -21.66 51.67 -51.04
N MET A 150 -21.75 50.37 -50.75
CA MET A 150 -20.66 49.39 -50.57
C MET A 150 -19.69 49.16 -51.76
N SER A 151 -19.77 49.96 -52.82
CA SER A 151 -18.94 49.80 -54.03
C SER A 151 -17.44 49.94 -53.78
N GLN A 152 -17.00 50.73 -52.79
CA GLN A 152 -15.58 50.96 -52.54
C GLN A 152 -15.00 49.94 -51.55
N GLU A 153 -15.83 49.50 -50.63
CA GLU A 153 -15.62 48.57 -49.54
C GLU A 153 -15.47 47.15 -50.11
N GLN A 154 -16.36 46.77 -51.05
CA GLN A 154 -16.22 45.55 -51.85
C GLN A 154 -14.91 45.54 -52.65
N LYS A 155 -14.49 46.66 -53.26
CA LYS A 155 -13.22 46.77 -54.01
C LYS A 155 -12.00 46.64 -53.09
N ASN A 156 -12.04 47.24 -51.90
CA ASN A 156 -11.02 47.07 -50.88
C ASN A 156 -10.89 45.58 -50.53
N MET A 157 -12.02 44.93 -50.18
CA MET A 157 -12.10 43.52 -49.80
C MET A 157 -11.70 42.54 -50.93
N ALA A 158 -11.97 42.86 -52.20
CA ALA A 158 -11.76 41.99 -53.36
C ALA A 158 -10.31 41.53 -53.59
N SER A 159 -9.33 42.14 -52.91
CA SER A 159 -7.90 41.77 -52.94
C SER A 159 -7.43 41.00 -51.70
N LYS A 160 -8.28 40.81 -50.67
CA LYS A 160 -7.84 40.52 -49.29
C LYS A 160 -7.93 39.06 -48.84
N LEU A 161 -8.00 38.11 -49.77
CA LEU A 161 -7.96 36.68 -49.43
C LEU A 161 -6.68 36.33 -48.66
N SER A 162 -5.51 36.77 -49.14
CA SER A 162 -4.23 36.46 -48.47
C SER A 162 -4.10 37.08 -47.08
N PRO A 163 -4.45 38.36 -46.83
CA PRO A 163 -4.58 38.92 -45.48
C PRO A 163 -5.52 38.13 -44.54
N LEU A 164 -6.71 37.75 -45.01
CA LEU A 164 -7.68 36.96 -44.23
C LEU A 164 -7.15 35.55 -43.90
N LEU A 165 -6.30 34.97 -44.75
CA LEU A 165 -5.70 33.66 -44.55
C LEU A 165 -4.27 33.68 -44.00
N ASN A 166 -3.65 34.85 -43.78
CA ASN A 166 -2.22 35.00 -43.47
C ASN A 166 -1.70 34.10 -42.35
N PHE A 167 -2.54 33.81 -41.36
CA PHE A 167 -2.21 33.02 -40.18
C PHE A 167 -2.82 31.61 -40.17
N ILE A 168 -3.66 31.27 -41.16
CA ILE A 168 -4.41 30.01 -41.28
C ILE A 168 -4.31 29.35 -42.68
N GLN A 169 -3.44 29.86 -43.56
CA GLN A 169 -3.21 29.34 -44.91
C GLN A 169 -2.84 27.85 -44.91
N ASP A 170 -2.13 27.41 -43.86
CA ASP A 170 -1.65 26.04 -43.67
C ASP A 170 -2.72 25.12 -43.06
N SER A 171 -3.74 25.66 -42.40
CA SER A 171 -4.94 24.93 -41.96
C SER A 171 -5.78 24.45 -43.16
N ASP A 172 -6.66 23.47 -42.94
CA ASP A 172 -7.68 23.08 -43.93
C ASP A 172 -8.86 24.06 -43.88
N TRP A 173 -8.85 25.10 -44.71
CA TRP A 173 -9.84 26.18 -44.71
C TRP A 173 -10.85 26.11 -45.88
N GLN A 174 -12.05 26.61 -45.64
CA GLN A 174 -13.04 26.96 -46.68
C GLN A 174 -13.85 28.20 -46.27
N ILE A 175 -14.26 28.99 -47.27
CA ILE A 175 -14.95 30.27 -47.11
C ILE A 175 -16.28 30.23 -47.86
N GLY A 176 -17.38 30.34 -47.13
CA GLY A 176 -18.72 30.52 -47.68
C GLY A 176 -19.10 32.00 -47.74
N VAL A 177 -19.23 32.55 -48.94
CA VAL A 177 -19.60 33.97 -49.13
C VAL A 177 -21.10 34.10 -49.38
N VAL A 178 -21.76 34.98 -48.63
CA VAL A 178 -23.18 35.34 -48.73
C VAL A 178 -23.36 36.86 -48.72
N THR A 179 -24.52 37.33 -49.18
CA THR A 179 -24.91 38.76 -49.13
C THR A 179 -25.69 39.10 -47.87
N THR A 180 -25.86 40.38 -47.58
CA THR A 180 -26.82 40.89 -46.58
C THR A 180 -28.27 40.86 -47.07
N ASP A 181 -28.52 41.16 -48.36
CA ASP A 181 -29.85 41.10 -48.95
C ASP A 181 -30.18 39.67 -49.45
N PRO A 182 -31.23 39.00 -48.93
CA PRO A 182 -31.68 37.68 -49.39
C PRO A 182 -32.47 37.71 -50.70
N SER A 183 -32.91 38.87 -51.20
CA SER A 183 -33.55 39.01 -52.51
C SER A 183 -32.58 38.74 -53.67
N GLN A 184 -31.29 39.00 -53.45
CA GLN A 184 -30.22 38.83 -54.43
C GLN A 184 -29.60 37.40 -54.40
N GLY A 185 -30.12 36.51 -53.55
CA GLY A 185 -29.66 35.13 -53.39
C GLY A 185 -29.13 34.80 -51.99
N CYS A 186 -28.64 33.58 -51.82
CA CYS A 186 -28.13 33.06 -50.55
C CYS A 186 -26.60 32.91 -50.63
N GLN A 187 -26.08 31.87 -51.32
CA GLN A 187 -24.64 31.72 -51.56
C GLN A 187 -24.17 32.46 -52.81
N ARG A 188 -23.06 33.21 -52.70
CA ARG A 188 -22.29 33.75 -53.85
C ARG A 188 -21.10 32.88 -54.24
N GLY A 189 -20.54 32.14 -53.29
CA GLY A 189 -19.47 31.17 -53.55
C GLY A 189 -19.12 30.34 -52.32
N LEU A 190 -18.52 29.18 -52.56
CA LEU A 190 -17.83 28.37 -51.55
C LEU A 190 -16.41 28.13 -52.08
N ILE A 191 -15.43 28.82 -51.51
CA ILE A 191 -14.03 28.76 -51.91
C ILE A 191 -13.28 27.86 -50.93
N LYS A 192 -12.49 26.91 -51.41
CA LYS A 192 -11.79 25.90 -50.59
C LYS A 192 -10.28 25.97 -50.75
N LYS A 193 -9.56 25.53 -49.72
CA LYS A 193 -8.13 25.22 -49.86
C LYS A 193 -7.92 24.18 -50.97
N GLY A 194 -7.05 24.50 -51.92
CA GLY A 194 -6.79 23.68 -53.11
C GLY A 194 -7.52 24.15 -54.38
N ASP A 195 -8.48 25.08 -54.28
CA ASP A 195 -9.08 25.69 -55.47
C ASP A 195 -8.01 26.48 -56.26
N ALA A 196 -7.68 26.01 -57.46
CA ALA A 196 -6.60 26.58 -58.29
C ALA A 196 -6.77 28.09 -58.61
N ASN A 197 -8.01 28.61 -58.50
CA ASN A 197 -8.35 30.01 -58.73
C ASN A 197 -8.95 30.68 -57.46
N ALA A 198 -8.61 30.22 -56.26
CA ALA A 198 -9.22 30.68 -54.99
C ALA A 198 -9.29 32.21 -54.85
N ALA A 199 -8.22 32.94 -55.18
CA ALA A 199 -8.19 34.40 -55.12
C ALA A 199 -9.20 35.06 -56.08
N THR A 200 -9.30 34.56 -57.31
CA THR A 200 -10.27 35.04 -58.32
C THR A 200 -11.70 34.69 -57.93
N ALA A 201 -11.93 33.49 -57.38
CA ALA A 201 -13.23 33.06 -56.89
C ALA A 201 -13.70 33.91 -55.71
N PHE A 202 -12.82 34.19 -54.75
CA PHE A 202 -13.07 35.09 -53.63
C PHE A 202 -13.36 36.51 -54.11
N SER A 203 -12.50 37.07 -54.97
CA SER A 203 -12.65 38.41 -55.55
C SER A 203 -14.01 38.60 -56.25
N LYS A 204 -14.43 37.61 -57.06
CA LYS A 204 -15.76 37.59 -57.70
C LYS A 204 -16.90 37.44 -56.69
N ALA A 205 -16.72 36.66 -55.63
CA ALA A 205 -17.75 36.43 -54.63
C ALA A 205 -18.00 37.69 -53.77
N VAL A 206 -16.94 38.35 -53.29
CA VAL A 206 -17.04 39.58 -52.46
C VAL A 206 -17.31 40.85 -53.27
N THR A 207 -17.05 40.85 -54.58
CA THR A 207 -17.61 41.87 -55.49
C THR A 207 -19.09 41.56 -55.70
N ALA A 208 -19.91 41.90 -54.70
CA ALA A 208 -21.31 41.53 -54.66
C ALA A 208 -22.14 42.23 -55.76
N GLY A 209 -21.77 43.47 -56.07
CA GLY A 209 -22.64 44.45 -56.74
C GLY A 209 -23.35 45.31 -55.71
N THR A 210 -24.01 46.37 -56.18
CA THR A 210 -24.66 47.40 -55.35
C THR A 210 -26.16 47.51 -55.67
N SER A 211 -26.81 46.35 -55.83
CA SER A 211 -28.22 46.20 -56.21
C SER A 211 -29.11 45.70 -55.07
N GLY A 212 -28.57 45.62 -53.85
CA GLY A 212 -29.31 45.25 -52.65
C GLY A 212 -30.24 46.34 -52.15
N THR A 213 -31.27 45.93 -51.41
CA THR A 213 -32.08 46.85 -50.60
C THR A 213 -31.41 47.10 -49.26
N GLY A 214 -31.27 48.37 -48.83
CA GLY A 214 -30.73 48.84 -47.54
C GLY A 214 -31.55 48.45 -46.29
N ASN A 215 -32.09 47.23 -46.27
CA ASN A 215 -32.67 46.50 -45.16
C ASN A 215 -31.78 45.25 -45.00
N GLU A 216 -30.58 45.49 -44.49
CA GLU A 216 -29.46 44.58 -44.64
C GLU A 216 -29.48 43.46 -43.58
N ARG A 217 -29.83 42.24 -43.99
CA ARG A 217 -30.18 41.11 -43.09
C ARG A 217 -29.00 40.18 -42.86
N GLY A 218 -27.84 40.74 -42.53
CA GLY A 218 -26.60 39.98 -42.34
C GLY A 218 -26.69 38.85 -41.31
N VAL A 219 -27.48 39.03 -40.24
CA VAL A 219 -27.75 37.99 -39.23
C VAL A 219 -28.53 36.80 -39.82
N LEU A 220 -29.55 37.05 -40.65
CA LEU A 220 -30.33 36.00 -41.32
C LEU A 220 -29.46 35.20 -42.30
N GLN A 221 -28.64 35.90 -43.07
CA GLN A 221 -27.81 35.31 -44.12
C GLN A 221 -26.60 34.54 -43.54
N ALA A 222 -26.00 35.03 -42.44
CA ALA A 222 -25.02 34.26 -41.68
C ALA A 222 -25.58 32.91 -41.23
N VAL A 223 -26.76 32.91 -40.60
CA VAL A 223 -27.43 31.66 -40.15
C VAL A 223 -27.81 30.78 -41.34
N SER A 224 -28.28 31.35 -42.45
CA SER A 224 -28.64 30.59 -43.66
C SER A 224 -27.42 29.91 -44.30
N SER A 225 -26.25 30.57 -44.29
CA SER A 225 -25.00 29.94 -44.73
C SER A 225 -24.56 28.82 -43.78
N LEU A 226 -24.58 29.06 -42.47
CA LEU A 226 -24.17 28.08 -41.46
C LEU A 226 -25.06 26.83 -41.43
N ALA A 227 -26.38 27.02 -41.54
CA ALA A 227 -27.37 25.95 -41.62
C ALA A 227 -27.34 25.21 -42.97
N GLY A 228 -26.53 25.67 -43.92
CA GLY A 228 -26.41 25.07 -45.25
C GLY A 228 -27.64 25.27 -46.14
N THR A 229 -28.65 26.06 -45.73
CA THR A 229 -29.86 26.30 -46.54
C THR A 229 -29.56 27.05 -47.84
N CYS A 230 -28.43 27.74 -47.91
CA CYS A 230 -27.91 28.35 -49.14
C CYS A 230 -27.35 27.35 -50.18
N LEU A 231 -27.21 26.05 -49.88
CA LEU A 231 -26.58 25.06 -50.75
C LEU A 231 -27.34 23.71 -50.76
N PRO A 232 -27.14 22.84 -51.78
CA PRO A 232 -27.75 21.51 -51.83
C PRO A 232 -27.28 20.52 -50.75
N SER A 233 -26.29 20.90 -49.94
CA SER A 233 -25.76 20.09 -48.83
C SER A 233 -25.05 21.01 -47.82
N PRO A 234 -25.08 20.71 -46.52
CA PRO A 234 -24.30 21.44 -45.52
C PRO A 234 -22.81 21.42 -45.86
N TRP A 235 -22.16 22.58 -45.81
CA TRP A 235 -20.73 22.72 -46.08
C TRP A 235 -19.89 22.85 -44.81
N ILE A 236 -20.48 23.35 -43.71
CA ILE A 236 -19.84 23.40 -42.39
C ILE A 236 -19.53 21.98 -41.92
N ARG A 237 -18.26 21.75 -41.57
CA ARG A 237 -17.74 20.46 -41.09
C ARG A 237 -18.07 20.26 -39.61
N SER A 238 -18.09 19.02 -39.13
CA SER A 238 -18.45 18.74 -37.73
C SER A 238 -17.36 19.13 -36.72
N ASN A 239 -16.08 19.08 -37.11
CA ASN A 239 -14.92 19.31 -36.24
C ASN A 239 -14.21 20.67 -36.43
N SER A 240 -14.72 21.53 -37.31
CA SER A 240 -14.06 22.79 -37.68
C SER A 240 -14.21 23.90 -36.63
N THR A 241 -13.27 24.84 -36.61
CA THR A 241 -13.47 26.17 -36.03
C THR A 241 -14.36 26.98 -36.96
N VAL A 242 -15.40 27.63 -36.42
CA VAL A 242 -16.33 28.48 -37.19
C VAL A 242 -15.99 29.95 -36.98
N ALA A 243 -15.85 30.70 -38.07
CA ALA A 243 -15.74 32.15 -38.07
C ALA A 243 -16.89 32.76 -38.89
N VAL A 244 -17.45 33.87 -38.42
CA VAL A 244 -18.37 34.71 -39.22
C VAL A 244 -17.77 36.09 -39.34
N LEU A 245 -17.39 36.51 -40.54
CA LEU A 245 -16.93 37.87 -40.82
C LEU A 245 -18.07 38.64 -41.49
N ILE A 246 -18.48 39.75 -40.88
CA ILE A 246 -19.52 40.64 -41.40
C ILE A 246 -18.87 41.94 -41.87
N VAL A 247 -19.11 42.34 -43.13
CA VAL A 247 -18.56 43.54 -43.76
C VAL A 247 -19.72 44.38 -44.30
N SER A 248 -20.05 45.49 -43.62
CA SER A 248 -21.23 46.33 -43.90
C SER A 248 -20.99 47.78 -43.45
N ASP A 249 -21.57 48.75 -44.14
CA ASP A 249 -21.53 50.16 -43.75
C ASP A 249 -22.72 50.60 -42.88
N GLU A 250 -23.65 49.68 -42.56
CA GLU A 250 -24.75 49.90 -41.61
C GLU A 250 -24.97 48.73 -40.62
N ASP A 251 -26.09 48.73 -39.87
CA ASP A 251 -26.41 47.69 -38.90
C ASP A 251 -27.37 46.64 -39.46
N ASN A 252 -27.50 45.50 -38.77
CA ASN A 252 -28.48 44.49 -39.12
C ASN A 252 -29.91 45.07 -39.13
N CYS A 253 -30.55 45.00 -40.29
CA CYS A 253 -31.80 45.68 -40.63
C CYS A 253 -31.71 47.20 -40.34
N SER A 254 -30.76 47.81 -41.04
CA SER A 254 -30.45 49.24 -41.16
C SER A 254 -29.91 49.87 -39.88
N ALA A 255 -30.73 49.92 -38.82
CA ALA A 255 -30.33 50.50 -37.53
C ALA A 255 -30.94 49.69 -36.38
N ASN A 256 -30.12 48.96 -35.61
CA ASN A 256 -30.53 48.23 -34.40
C ASN A 256 -31.75 47.30 -34.62
N GLY A 257 -31.89 46.69 -35.80
CA GLY A 257 -33.02 45.81 -36.14
C GLY A 257 -34.34 46.51 -36.47
N VAL A 258 -34.38 47.85 -36.62
CA VAL A 258 -35.61 48.63 -36.87
C VAL A 258 -36.38 48.12 -38.08
N ASP A 259 -35.67 47.79 -39.16
CA ASP A 259 -36.25 47.38 -40.44
C ASP A 259 -36.67 45.89 -40.50
N CYS A 260 -36.56 45.19 -39.36
CA CYS A 260 -37.00 43.81 -39.16
C CYS A 260 -37.88 43.63 -37.90
N PRO A 261 -38.99 44.40 -37.77
CA PRO A 261 -39.81 44.41 -36.57
C PRO A 261 -40.46 43.04 -36.33
N GLY A 262 -40.32 42.52 -35.11
CA GLY A 262 -40.88 41.21 -34.73
C GLY A 262 -40.27 40.01 -35.49
N LYS A 263 -39.02 40.13 -35.95
CA LYS A 263 -38.24 39.03 -36.53
C LYS A 263 -37.04 38.71 -35.66
N ASP A 264 -36.84 37.44 -35.33
CA ASP A 264 -35.71 36.99 -34.49
C ASP A 264 -34.37 37.40 -35.10
N TYR A 265 -34.23 37.22 -36.42
CA TYR A 265 -33.05 37.65 -37.19
C TYR A 265 -32.85 39.16 -37.28
N GLY A 266 -33.74 39.97 -36.73
CA GLY A 266 -33.49 41.40 -36.47
C GLY A 266 -32.50 41.64 -35.33
N LYS A 267 -32.16 40.61 -34.54
CA LYS A 267 -31.32 40.71 -33.34
C LYS A 267 -30.15 39.72 -33.30
N ALA A 268 -29.07 40.15 -32.66
CA ALA A 268 -27.83 39.40 -32.40
C ALA A 268 -28.07 38.00 -31.82
N ASP A 269 -29.09 37.85 -30.97
CA ASP A 269 -29.42 36.57 -30.34
C ASP A 269 -29.70 35.45 -31.35
N TYR A 270 -30.22 35.75 -32.54
CA TYR A 270 -30.50 34.74 -33.55
C TYR A 270 -29.21 34.05 -34.05
N LEU A 271 -28.20 34.82 -34.44
CA LEU A 271 -26.90 34.26 -34.84
C LEU A 271 -26.12 33.70 -33.63
N PHE A 272 -26.17 34.36 -32.47
CA PHE A 272 -25.48 33.87 -31.27
C PHE A 272 -26.02 32.51 -30.82
N ASN A 273 -27.34 32.36 -30.73
CA ASN A 273 -27.98 31.11 -30.34
C ASN A 273 -27.79 30.02 -31.42
N TYR A 274 -27.78 30.40 -32.71
CA TYR A 274 -27.44 29.45 -33.76
C TYR A 274 -26.00 28.95 -33.63
N LEU A 275 -25.01 29.84 -33.44
CA LEU A 275 -23.62 29.45 -33.19
C LEU A 275 -23.50 28.55 -31.94
N ALA A 276 -24.23 28.86 -30.86
CA ALA A 276 -24.30 28.05 -29.65
C ALA A 276 -24.95 26.66 -29.85
N SER A 277 -25.74 26.46 -30.92
CA SER A 277 -26.33 25.16 -31.26
C SER A 277 -25.36 24.24 -32.04
N ILE A 278 -24.33 24.80 -32.68
CA ILE A 278 -23.35 24.04 -33.47
C ILE A 278 -21.94 24.02 -32.85
N ARG A 279 -21.62 24.94 -31.95
CA ARG A 279 -20.29 25.24 -31.39
C ARG A 279 -20.39 25.88 -30.01
N GLU A 280 -19.25 26.13 -29.38
CA GLU A 280 -19.11 26.95 -28.18
C GLU A 280 -18.61 28.36 -28.56
N PRO A 281 -19.46 29.40 -28.51
CA PRO A 281 -19.06 30.78 -28.80
C PRO A 281 -17.91 31.25 -27.90
N GLY A 282 -17.01 32.07 -28.44
CA GLY A 282 -15.78 32.49 -27.76
C GLY A 282 -14.65 31.45 -27.78
N LYS A 283 -14.98 30.15 -27.80
CA LYS A 283 -14.00 29.05 -27.85
C LYS A 283 -13.72 28.53 -29.26
N ASN A 284 -14.74 28.07 -30.00
CA ASN A 284 -14.60 27.52 -31.35
C ASN A 284 -15.66 28.02 -32.36
N ALA A 285 -16.47 29.01 -31.95
CA ALA A 285 -17.19 29.91 -32.84
C ALA A 285 -16.90 31.38 -32.47
N ARG A 286 -16.57 32.22 -33.45
CA ARG A 286 -16.41 33.68 -33.25
C ARG A 286 -17.02 34.49 -34.40
N VAL A 287 -17.50 35.70 -34.08
CA VAL A 287 -17.97 36.71 -35.04
C VAL A 287 -16.96 37.86 -35.09
N TYR A 288 -16.70 38.36 -36.28
CA TYR A 288 -15.74 39.41 -36.61
C TYR A 288 -16.41 40.48 -37.47
N GLY A 289 -15.91 41.72 -37.38
CA GLY A 289 -16.52 42.88 -38.02
C GLY A 289 -15.58 43.71 -38.89
N ILE A 290 -16.10 44.18 -40.02
CA ILE A 290 -15.63 45.41 -40.66
C ILE A 290 -16.87 46.28 -40.85
N TYR A 291 -17.10 47.21 -39.92
CA TYR A 291 -18.31 48.02 -39.83
C TYR A 291 -18.03 49.39 -39.18
N TRP A 292 -18.99 50.32 -39.21
CA TRP A 292 -18.92 51.54 -38.40
C TRP A 292 -19.33 51.22 -36.96
N SER A 293 -18.39 51.23 -36.03
CA SER A 293 -18.65 50.79 -34.65
C SER A 293 -19.45 51.82 -33.84
N PRO A 294 -20.33 51.36 -32.91
CA PRO A 294 -20.89 52.22 -31.85
C PRO A 294 -19.84 53.00 -31.05
N THR A 295 -18.62 52.47 -30.92
CA THR A 295 -17.49 53.11 -30.22
C THR A 295 -16.63 54.01 -31.11
N GLU A 296 -16.91 54.09 -32.41
CA GLU A 296 -16.16 54.89 -33.37
C GLU A 296 -16.86 56.22 -33.68
N ALA A 297 -16.15 57.33 -33.45
CA ALA A 297 -16.67 58.67 -33.74
C ALA A 297 -16.95 58.89 -35.24
N ARG A 298 -18.05 59.60 -35.56
CA ARG A 298 -18.45 59.94 -36.94
C ARG A 298 -17.37 60.70 -37.74
N THR A 299 -16.44 61.37 -37.06
CA THR A 299 -15.28 62.03 -37.66
C THR A 299 -14.24 61.05 -38.22
N SER A 300 -14.18 59.83 -37.67
CA SER A 300 -13.29 58.75 -38.12
C SER A 300 -13.94 57.91 -39.23
N CYS A 301 -15.27 57.71 -39.16
CA CYS A 301 -16.03 57.04 -40.20
C CYS A 301 -17.21 57.89 -40.67
N SER A 302 -16.96 58.70 -41.70
CA SER A 302 -17.90 59.70 -42.22
C SER A 302 -18.81 59.16 -43.34
N THR A 303 -18.43 58.08 -44.01
CA THR A 303 -19.19 57.47 -45.12
C THR A 303 -20.20 56.40 -44.67
N GLY A 304 -20.03 55.79 -43.49
CA GLY A 304 -20.95 54.77 -42.99
C GLY A 304 -22.40 55.27 -42.89
N GLY A 305 -23.37 54.40 -43.16
CA GLY A 305 -24.79 54.68 -42.97
C GLY A 305 -25.14 54.80 -41.49
N ASN A 306 -25.15 53.66 -40.79
CA ASN A 306 -25.59 53.53 -39.40
C ASN A 306 -24.52 52.83 -38.53
N GLN A 307 -24.54 53.06 -37.21
CA GLN A 307 -23.64 52.35 -36.29
C GLN A 307 -24.14 50.92 -36.06
N ALA A 308 -23.23 49.95 -36.24
CA ALA A 308 -23.50 48.53 -36.24
C ALA A 308 -23.68 47.94 -34.82
N VAL A 309 -24.77 48.32 -34.13
CA VAL A 309 -25.09 47.89 -32.75
C VAL A 309 -25.27 46.38 -32.64
N GLN A 310 -26.00 45.74 -33.55
CA GLN A 310 -26.23 44.30 -33.52
C GLN A 310 -24.97 43.51 -33.86
N TYR A 311 -24.17 43.96 -34.83
CA TYR A 311 -22.89 43.32 -35.14
C TYR A 311 -21.85 43.52 -34.03
N SER A 312 -21.78 44.68 -33.36
CA SER A 312 -20.89 44.89 -32.21
C SER A 312 -21.22 43.97 -31.05
N SER A 313 -22.52 43.83 -30.72
CA SER A 313 -22.95 42.87 -29.69
C SER A 313 -22.52 41.44 -30.01
N LEU A 314 -22.58 41.01 -31.27
CA LEU A 314 -22.11 39.69 -31.70
C LEU A 314 -20.58 39.52 -31.56
N VAL A 315 -19.80 40.51 -32.00
CA VAL A 315 -18.33 40.47 -31.90
C VAL A 315 -17.90 40.41 -30.43
N GLU A 316 -18.46 41.26 -29.58
CA GLU A 316 -18.18 41.32 -28.14
C GLU A 316 -18.56 40.01 -27.43
N ARG A 317 -19.81 39.53 -27.61
CA ARG A 317 -20.32 38.31 -26.96
C ARG A 317 -19.61 37.03 -27.40
N THR A 318 -18.98 37.03 -28.57
CA THR A 318 -18.19 35.91 -29.08
C THR A 318 -16.68 36.13 -28.99
N SER A 319 -16.25 37.19 -28.29
CA SER A 319 -14.83 37.54 -28.05
C SER A 319 -13.99 37.64 -29.33
N GLY A 320 -14.61 38.09 -30.43
CA GLY A 320 -13.93 38.37 -31.69
C GLY A 320 -13.36 39.79 -31.74
N THR A 321 -12.95 40.21 -32.94
CA THR A 321 -12.37 41.54 -33.22
C THR A 321 -13.07 42.20 -34.40
N TRP A 322 -13.15 43.55 -34.38
CA TRP A 322 -13.65 44.36 -35.48
C TRP A 322 -12.63 45.41 -35.96
N GLY A 323 -12.89 46.02 -37.11
CA GLY A 323 -12.21 47.24 -37.57
C GLY A 323 -13.16 48.15 -38.36
N SER A 324 -12.75 49.40 -38.58
CA SER A 324 -13.58 50.40 -39.26
C SER A 324 -13.83 50.05 -40.73
N ILE A 325 -15.10 50.12 -41.16
CA ILE A 325 -15.47 50.07 -42.59
C ILE A 325 -14.86 51.23 -43.38
N CYS A 326 -14.65 52.38 -42.75
CA CYS A 326 -14.03 53.56 -43.35
C CYS A 326 -12.49 53.49 -43.42
N ALA A 327 -11.86 52.38 -43.00
CA ALA A 327 -10.42 52.19 -43.15
C ALA A 327 -10.02 52.06 -44.63
N SER A 328 -9.03 52.85 -45.06
CA SER A 328 -8.52 52.85 -46.44
C SER A 328 -7.85 51.53 -46.86
N ASP A 329 -7.48 50.68 -45.89
CA ASP A 329 -7.00 49.32 -46.10
C ASP A 329 -7.48 48.38 -44.99
N TYR A 330 -8.13 47.27 -45.36
CA TYR A 330 -8.55 46.22 -44.42
C TYR A 330 -7.46 45.21 -44.08
N THR A 331 -6.27 45.26 -44.70
CA THR A 331 -5.16 44.32 -44.44
C THR A 331 -4.84 44.15 -42.94
N PRO A 332 -4.72 45.21 -42.11
CA PRO A 332 -4.37 45.06 -40.70
C PRO A 332 -5.45 44.31 -39.91
N THR A 333 -6.72 44.71 -40.09
CA THR A 333 -7.88 44.08 -39.45
C THR A 333 -8.01 42.62 -39.85
N LEU A 334 -7.88 42.30 -41.14
CA LEU A 334 -8.01 40.93 -41.64
C LEU A 334 -6.85 40.04 -41.20
N THR A 335 -5.64 40.59 -41.10
CA THR A 335 -4.48 39.90 -40.52
C THR A 335 -4.68 39.62 -39.03
N ALA A 336 -5.28 40.55 -38.29
CA ALA A 336 -5.64 40.36 -36.89
C ALA A 336 -6.74 39.29 -36.71
N ILE A 337 -7.80 39.32 -37.54
CA ILE A 337 -8.85 38.29 -37.59
C ILE A 337 -8.24 36.93 -37.93
N SER A 338 -7.36 36.85 -38.92
CA SER A 338 -6.65 35.62 -39.28
C SER A 338 -5.85 35.06 -38.10
N LYS A 339 -5.16 35.94 -37.36
CA LYS A 339 -4.43 35.59 -36.13
C LYS A 339 -5.37 35.11 -35.03
N ASP A 340 -6.55 35.71 -34.88
CA ASP A 340 -7.51 35.37 -33.83
C ASP A 340 -8.24 34.04 -34.10
N ILE A 341 -8.63 33.77 -35.37
CA ILE A 341 -9.11 32.46 -35.81
C ILE A 341 -8.06 31.37 -35.52
N ARG A 342 -6.77 31.69 -35.68
CA ARG A 342 -5.64 30.82 -35.32
C ARG A 342 -5.53 30.57 -33.81
N THR A 343 -6.19 31.33 -32.92
CA THR A 343 -6.13 31.12 -31.45
C THR A 343 -7.06 30.03 -30.91
N VAL A 344 -7.91 29.43 -31.75
CA VAL A 344 -8.73 28.27 -31.37
C VAL A 344 -7.86 27.00 -31.31
N LEU A 345 -7.10 26.88 -30.22
CA LEU A 345 -5.97 25.96 -30.11
C LEU A 345 -6.16 24.87 -29.07
N ASN A 346 -5.41 23.79 -29.24
CA ASN A 346 -5.37 22.69 -28.30
C ASN A 346 -4.71 23.17 -27.00
N SER A 347 -5.52 23.44 -25.98
CA SER A 347 -5.06 23.70 -24.60
C SER A 347 -4.63 22.44 -23.86
N LYS A 348 -4.92 21.25 -24.41
CA LYS A 348 -4.76 19.95 -23.75
C LYS A 348 -3.69 19.11 -24.44
N PHE A 349 -2.76 18.60 -23.64
CA PHE A 349 -1.62 17.79 -24.06
C PHE A 349 -1.65 16.48 -23.27
N THR A 350 -1.73 15.35 -23.98
CA THR A 350 -1.79 14.02 -23.35
C THR A 350 -0.40 13.43 -23.25
N LEU A 351 0.05 13.17 -22.02
CA LEU A 351 1.33 12.55 -21.70
C LEU A 351 1.32 11.04 -21.96
N SER A 352 2.50 10.47 -22.22
CA SER A 352 2.72 9.02 -22.36
C SER A 352 2.42 8.28 -21.06
N TYR A 353 2.86 8.83 -19.93
CA TYR A 353 2.72 8.23 -18.60
C TYR A 353 1.87 9.10 -17.67
N ALA A 354 1.43 8.55 -16.54
CA ALA A 354 0.79 9.35 -15.50
C ALA A 354 1.89 10.08 -14.70
N PRO A 355 1.84 11.42 -14.59
CA PRO A 355 2.87 12.17 -13.89
C PRO A 355 2.72 12.03 -12.37
N VAL A 356 3.85 11.97 -11.66
CA VAL A 356 3.91 12.10 -10.21
C VAL A 356 3.38 13.48 -9.82
N ALA A 357 2.52 13.53 -8.80
CA ALA A 357 1.89 14.76 -8.34
C ALA A 357 2.95 15.84 -8.01
N GLY A 358 2.79 17.04 -8.57
CA GLY A 358 3.73 18.16 -8.41
C GLY A 358 5.04 18.06 -9.22
N SER A 359 5.27 17.00 -10.02
CA SER A 359 6.49 16.85 -10.82
C SER A 359 6.47 17.60 -12.17
N VAL A 360 5.30 18.04 -12.64
CA VAL A 360 5.10 18.60 -13.98
C VAL A 360 5.63 20.03 -14.09
N SER A 361 6.57 20.26 -15.01
CA SER A 361 7.05 21.58 -15.41
C SER A 361 6.80 21.81 -16.90
N VAL A 362 6.18 22.93 -17.26
CA VAL A 362 5.80 23.25 -18.65
C VAL A 362 6.60 24.45 -19.15
N PHE A 363 7.05 24.35 -20.40
CA PHE A 363 7.78 25.39 -21.12
C PHE A 363 7.14 25.59 -22.50
N VAL A 364 7.14 26.83 -22.99
CA VAL A 364 6.64 27.21 -24.32
C VAL A 364 7.72 28.04 -25.00
N ASP A 365 8.17 27.60 -26.17
CA ASP A 365 9.30 28.18 -26.91
C ASP A 365 10.54 28.35 -26.00
N GLU A 366 10.88 27.25 -25.32
CA GLU A 366 11.97 27.08 -24.34
C GLU A 366 11.84 27.87 -23.03
N ALA A 367 11.06 28.95 -23.00
CA ALA A 367 10.76 29.73 -21.79
C ALA A 367 9.79 29.00 -20.83
N PRO A 368 9.92 29.15 -19.50
CA PRO A 368 8.94 28.63 -18.54
C PRO A 368 7.54 29.18 -18.82
N TYR A 369 6.53 28.32 -18.80
CA TYR A 369 5.17 28.72 -19.12
C TYR A 369 4.54 29.54 -17.96
N ALA A 370 4.07 30.75 -18.29
CA ALA A 370 3.62 31.74 -17.30
C ALA A 370 2.11 31.71 -16.99
N GLY A 371 1.33 30.85 -17.65
CA GLY A 371 -0.10 30.69 -17.39
C GLY A 371 -0.40 29.54 -16.42
N SER A 372 -1.69 29.29 -16.18
CA SER A 372 -2.14 28.19 -15.31
C SER A 372 -1.91 26.83 -15.96
N VAL A 373 -1.40 25.88 -15.18
CA VAL A 373 -1.21 24.47 -15.57
C VAL A 373 -2.08 23.59 -14.67
N THR A 374 -3.03 22.85 -15.26
CA THR A 374 -3.86 21.86 -14.57
C THR A 374 -3.48 20.47 -15.06
N VAL A 375 -3.41 19.49 -14.15
CA VAL A 375 -3.00 18.10 -14.47
C VAL A 375 -4.09 17.13 -14.01
N THR A 376 -4.68 16.39 -14.95
CA THR A 376 -5.79 15.46 -14.71
C THR A 376 -5.48 14.12 -15.36
N GLY A 377 -5.07 13.13 -14.55
CA GLY A 377 -4.57 11.85 -15.07
C GLY A 377 -3.33 12.09 -15.94
N LYS A 378 -3.38 11.66 -17.21
CA LYS A 378 -2.31 11.92 -18.20
C LYS A 378 -2.45 13.25 -18.94
N VAL A 379 -3.49 14.05 -18.69
CA VAL A 379 -3.74 15.29 -19.47
C VAL A 379 -3.22 16.52 -18.73
N VAL A 380 -2.37 17.28 -19.39
CA VAL A 380 -1.96 18.63 -18.99
C VAL A 380 -2.81 19.64 -19.75
N GLU A 381 -3.51 20.52 -19.04
CA GLU A 381 -4.31 21.62 -19.58
C GLU A 381 -3.66 22.97 -19.25
N LEU A 382 -3.42 23.78 -20.29
CA LEU A 382 -2.78 25.09 -20.21
C LEU A 382 -3.83 26.20 -20.42
N THR A 383 -3.83 27.21 -19.56
CA THR A 383 -4.74 28.36 -19.66
C THR A 383 -3.96 29.67 -19.51
N PRO A 384 -3.89 30.54 -20.55
CA PRO A 384 -4.46 30.37 -21.90
C PRO A 384 -3.78 29.25 -22.72
N ALA A 385 -4.34 28.89 -23.88
CA ALA A 385 -3.61 28.02 -24.81
C ALA A 385 -2.32 28.71 -25.32
N PRO A 386 -1.20 27.98 -25.49
CA PRO A 386 0.00 28.50 -26.15
C PRO A 386 -0.29 29.02 -27.56
N SER A 387 0.55 29.93 -28.07
CA SER A 387 0.40 30.46 -29.42
C SER A 387 0.70 29.42 -30.49
N ALA A 388 -0.10 29.40 -31.56
CA ALA A 388 0.05 28.42 -32.65
C ALA A 388 1.46 28.38 -33.26
N GLY A 389 1.96 27.17 -33.50
CA GLY A 389 3.34 26.92 -33.92
C GLY A 389 4.39 26.97 -32.81
N ALA A 390 4.03 27.33 -31.58
CA ALA A 390 4.93 27.25 -30.43
C ALA A 390 5.26 25.79 -30.08
N LYS A 391 6.46 25.58 -29.54
CA LYS A 391 6.93 24.28 -29.04
C LYS A 391 6.66 24.19 -27.55
N VAL A 392 5.76 23.29 -27.18
CA VAL A 392 5.38 23.01 -25.79
C VAL A 392 6.22 21.84 -25.31
N ARG A 393 7.09 22.08 -24.34
CA ARG A 393 7.88 21.04 -23.66
C ARG A 393 7.33 20.80 -22.27
N VAL A 394 7.07 19.54 -21.94
CA VAL A 394 6.62 19.12 -20.61
C VAL A 394 7.68 18.18 -20.02
N ASP A 395 8.36 18.61 -18.98
CA ASP A 395 9.17 17.75 -18.13
C ASP A 395 8.30 17.23 -16.99
N TYR A 396 8.41 15.95 -16.65
CA TYR A 396 7.73 15.36 -15.50
C TYR A 396 8.46 14.11 -15.00
N ARG A 397 7.94 13.50 -13.94
CA ARG A 397 8.35 12.16 -13.50
C ARG A 397 7.19 11.18 -13.53
N HIS A 398 7.47 9.89 -13.72
CA HIS A 398 6.47 8.81 -13.71
C HIS A 398 6.96 7.58 -12.96
N ASP A 399 6.03 6.67 -12.63
CA ASP A 399 6.28 5.34 -12.05
C ASP A 399 7.13 5.33 -10.75
N SER A 400 7.00 6.38 -9.93
CA SER A 400 7.61 6.48 -8.60
C SER A 400 7.06 5.46 -7.62
N THR A 401 7.94 4.87 -6.79
CA THR A 401 7.56 4.04 -5.64
C THR A 401 8.01 4.71 -4.34
N PRO A 402 7.24 4.65 -3.23
CA PRO A 402 7.58 5.39 -2.01
C PRO A 402 8.96 5.00 -1.44
N ILE A 403 9.81 6.00 -1.18
CA ILE A 403 11.07 5.80 -0.45
C ILE A 403 10.72 5.46 1.00
N LEU A 404 11.18 4.30 1.48
CA LEU A 404 10.86 3.76 2.79
C LEU A 404 12.01 3.99 3.79
N SER A 405 11.65 4.38 5.01
CA SER A 405 12.55 4.42 6.17
C SER A 405 12.46 3.17 7.05
N SER A 406 11.56 2.22 6.75
CA SER A 406 11.43 0.97 7.49
C SER A 406 11.07 -0.21 6.58
N PHE A 407 11.64 -1.38 6.88
CA PHE A 407 11.44 -2.62 6.14
C PHE A 407 11.09 -3.76 7.11
N SER A 408 9.87 -4.31 6.98
CA SER A 408 9.37 -5.38 7.84
C SER A 408 10.06 -6.72 7.55
N LEU A 409 10.58 -7.35 8.60
CA LEU A 409 11.17 -8.68 8.57
C LEU A 409 10.08 -9.77 8.65
N ARG A 410 10.31 -10.89 7.99
CA ARG A 410 9.38 -12.02 7.94
C ARG A 410 9.16 -12.70 9.30
N TYR A 411 10.18 -12.62 10.17
CA TYR A 411 10.15 -13.10 11.55
C TYR A 411 10.87 -12.08 12.45
N PRO A 412 10.55 -12.02 13.76
CA PRO A 412 11.37 -11.31 14.73
C PRO A 412 12.83 -11.78 14.71
N ALA A 413 13.76 -10.82 14.82
CA ALA A 413 15.21 -11.06 14.80
C ALA A 413 15.83 -11.17 16.20
N ASP A 414 16.96 -11.87 16.29
CA ASP A 414 17.91 -11.74 17.39
C ASP A 414 18.93 -10.63 17.04
N PRO A 415 19.04 -9.54 17.84
CA PRO A 415 20.01 -8.48 17.62
C PRO A 415 21.47 -8.97 17.52
N LYS A 416 21.83 -10.07 18.19
CA LYS A 416 23.18 -10.66 18.13
C LYS A 416 23.47 -11.39 16.82
N GLY A 417 22.43 -11.79 16.09
CA GLY A 417 22.54 -12.51 14.82
C GLY A 417 22.26 -11.65 13.60
N LEU A 418 21.98 -10.36 13.77
CA LEU A 418 21.52 -9.44 12.73
C LEU A 418 22.67 -8.84 11.92
N GLU A 419 22.54 -8.88 10.61
CA GLU A 419 23.47 -8.30 9.64
C GLU A 419 22.68 -7.66 8.48
N VAL A 420 22.83 -6.35 8.31
CA VAL A 420 22.22 -5.58 7.22
C VAL A 420 23.28 -5.26 6.18
N MET A 421 22.94 -5.47 4.90
CA MET A 421 23.79 -5.18 3.75
C MET A 421 23.05 -4.26 2.78
N LEU A 422 23.77 -3.29 2.22
CA LEU A 422 23.29 -2.30 1.25
C LEU A 422 24.20 -2.37 0.03
N GLU A 423 23.65 -2.68 -1.14
CA GLU A 423 24.41 -2.92 -2.39
C GLU A 423 25.56 -3.94 -2.23
N GLY A 424 25.40 -4.91 -1.32
CA GLY A 424 26.41 -5.93 -1.02
C GLY A 424 27.54 -5.50 -0.06
N ALA A 425 27.55 -4.24 0.39
CA ALA A 425 28.41 -3.78 1.48
C ALA A 425 27.69 -3.92 2.83
N LYS A 426 28.43 -4.26 3.90
CA LYS A 426 27.87 -4.29 5.25
C LYS A 426 27.62 -2.86 5.76
N VAL A 427 26.45 -2.64 6.34
CA VAL A 427 26.03 -1.34 6.91
C VAL A 427 26.44 -1.26 8.38
N ASP A 428 26.77 -0.06 8.88
CA ASP A 428 27.00 0.11 10.31
C ASP A 428 25.68 0.12 11.08
N SER A 429 25.69 -0.53 12.25
CA SER A 429 24.68 -0.44 13.30
C SER A 429 24.35 0.99 13.78
N SER A 430 25.12 2.01 13.42
CA SER A 430 24.76 3.43 13.64
C SER A 430 23.67 3.95 12.70
N ASP A 431 23.49 3.33 11.53
CA ASP A 431 22.70 3.91 10.43
C ASP A 431 21.25 3.41 10.43
N TYR A 432 21.00 2.31 11.15
CA TYR A 432 19.69 1.69 11.34
C TYR A 432 19.50 1.24 12.79
N ARG A 433 18.25 0.96 13.16
CA ARG A 433 17.87 0.29 14.40
C ARG A 433 16.89 -0.84 14.11
N LEU A 434 16.88 -1.84 14.98
CA LEU A 434 15.82 -2.84 15.00
C LEU A 434 14.62 -2.29 15.80
N SER A 435 13.40 -2.50 15.32
CA SER A 435 12.18 -2.06 16.03
C SER A 435 11.97 -2.81 17.34
N ALA A 436 11.12 -2.27 18.24
CA ALA A 436 10.93 -2.80 19.60
C ALA A 436 10.30 -4.20 19.67
N ASP A 437 9.55 -4.61 18.63
CA ASP A 437 9.01 -5.96 18.40
C ASP A 437 10.02 -6.90 17.70
N HIS A 438 11.21 -6.40 17.39
CA HIS A 438 12.27 -7.04 16.62
C HIS A 438 11.89 -7.41 15.17
N GLN A 439 10.79 -6.89 14.63
CA GLN A 439 10.23 -7.32 13.33
C GLN A 439 10.37 -6.29 12.20
N SER A 440 11.15 -5.22 12.34
CA SER A 440 11.51 -4.33 11.23
C SER A 440 12.87 -3.65 11.43
N ILE A 441 13.51 -3.29 10.31
CA ILE A 441 14.72 -2.45 10.29
C ILE A 441 14.31 -1.03 9.95
N GLU A 442 14.46 -0.12 10.91
CA GLU A 442 14.18 1.30 10.79
C GLU A 442 15.49 2.07 10.55
N TRP A 443 15.54 2.90 9.51
CA TRP A 443 16.74 3.62 9.08
C TRP A 443 16.75 5.06 9.58
N ASN A 444 17.90 5.54 10.05
CA ASN A 444 18.09 6.93 10.49
C ASN A 444 18.10 7.92 9.31
N VAL A 445 18.60 7.47 8.15
CA VAL A 445 18.45 8.12 6.84
C VAL A 445 18.01 7.03 5.85
N PRO A 446 16.95 7.24 5.03
CA PRO A 446 16.51 6.22 4.08
C PRO A 446 17.64 5.80 3.12
N PRO A 447 17.75 4.50 2.79
CA PRO A 447 18.61 4.01 1.72
C PRO A 447 18.43 4.79 0.41
N PRO A 448 19.46 4.91 -0.45
CA PRO A 448 19.36 5.57 -1.74
C PRO A 448 18.30 4.93 -2.66
N GLU A 449 17.75 5.71 -3.60
CA GLU A 449 16.75 5.21 -4.54
C GLU A 449 17.24 3.97 -5.30
N TYR A 450 16.35 2.99 -5.52
CA TYR A 450 16.65 1.68 -6.14
C TYR A 450 17.66 0.78 -5.39
N ALA A 451 18.18 1.19 -4.23
CA ALA A 451 19.19 0.41 -3.53
C ALA A 451 18.64 -0.93 -3.01
N ARG A 452 19.42 -1.98 -3.22
CA ARG A 452 19.12 -3.35 -2.80
C ARG A 452 19.61 -3.57 -1.37
N ILE A 453 18.70 -4.05 -0.54
CA ILE A 453 18.90 -4.25 0.89
C ILE A 453 18.74 -5.74 1.19
N GLU A 454 19.76 -6.36 1.78
CA GLU A 454 19.68 -7.74 2.27
C GLU A 454 19.78 -7.73 3.80
N VAL A 455 18.87 -8.42 4.48
CA VAL A 455 18.88 -8.55 5.95
C VAL A 455 18.98 -10.02 6.32
N SER A 456 20.16 -10.41 6.81
CA SER A 456 20.48 -11.74 7.33
C SER A 456 20.32 -11.74 8.84
N TYR A 457 19.56 -12.69 9.40
CA TYR A 457 19.33 -12.73 10.85
C TYR A 457 19.05 -14.13 11.40
N THR A 458 19.47 -14.39 12.65
CA THR A 458 18.94 -15.50 13.44
C THR A 458 17.54 -15.12 13.95
N ARG A 459 16.56 -16.02 13.82
CA ARG A 459 15.18 -15.77 14.27
C ARG A 459 15.06 -15.82 15.80
N SER A 460 14.25 -14.94 16.38
CA SER A 460 13.90 -14.95 17.81
C SER A 460 12.51 -15.53 18.13
N ASP A 461 11.73 -15.93 17.12
CA ASP A 461 10.43 -16.64 17.30
C ASP A 461 10.55 -18.04 17.95
N LYS A 462 11.79 -18.53 18.13
CA LYS A 462 12.11 -19.75 18.85
C LYS A 462 12.91 -19.39 20.10
N VAL A 463 12.25 -19.43 21.25
CA VAL A 463 12.87 -19.19 22.55
C VAL A 463 13.86 -20.32 22.85
N LEU A 464 15.06 -19.96 23.31
CA LEU A 464 16.07 -20.92 23.77
C LEU A 464 15.73 -21.40 25.20
N PRO A 465 15.62 -22.72 25.45
CA PRO A 465 15.50 -23.29 26.79
C PRO A 465 16.55 -22.74 27.78
N GLN A 466 16.05 -22.31 28.94
CA GLN A 466 16.84 -21.93 30.13
C GLN A 466 16.63 -22.90 31.31
N ILE A 467 15.54 -23.67 31.29
CA ILE A 467 15.13 -24.58 32.35
C ILE A 467 15.24 -26.00 31.83
N PHE A 468 16.00 -26.84 32.54
CA PHE A 468 16.27 -28.22 32.18
C PHE A 468 15.88 -29.13 33.36
N ASP A 469 14.94 -30.04 33.15
CA ASP A 469 14.50 -30.96 34.21
C ASP A 469 15.43 -32.18 34.28
N MET A 470 16.01 -32.41 35.45
CA MET A 470 16.84 -33.58 35.73
C MET A 470 15.98 -34.81 36.04
N GLY A 471 14.65 -34.72 36.13
CA GLY A 471 13.72 -35.86 36.21
C GLY A 471 13.79 -36.71 37.50
N GLU A 472 14.85 -36.58 38.28
CA GLU A 472 15.05 -37.18 39.59
C GLU A 472 15.54 -36.13 40.59
N PRO A 473 15.37 -36.33 41.92
CA PRO A 473 15.87 -35.39 42.92
C PRO A 473 17.40 -35.31 42.91
N VAL A 474 17.95 -34.10 42.84
CA VAL A 474 19.39 -33.83 42.70
C VAL A 474 20.00 -33.44 44.05
N ARG A 475 21.17 -34.01 44.41
CA ARG A 475 21.95 -33.54 45.57
C ARG A 475 22.61 -32.19 45.23
N PRO A 476 22.19 -31.05 45.81
CA PRO A 476 22.53 -29.73 45.24
C PRO A 476 24.04 -29.46 45.15
N ALA A 477 24.78 -29.79 46.21
CA ALA A 477 26.24 -29.61 46.28
C ALA A 477 27.06 -30.58 45.39
N SER A 478 26.41 -31.31 44.48
CA SER A 478 27.08 -32.20 43.51
C SER A 478 26.87 -31.80 42.05
N MET A 479 26.01 -30.81 41.77
CA MET A 479 25.69 -30.39 40.41
C MET A 479 26.86 -29.60 39.79
N VAL A 480 27.38 -30.10 38.68
CA VAL A 480 28.31 -29.43 37.77
C VAL A 480 27.63 -29.32 36.41
N VAL A 481 27.55 -28.09 35.90
CA VAL A 481 27.05 -27.79 34.56
C VAL A 481 28.23 -27.39 33.69
N SER A 482 28.29 -27.89 32.46
CA SER A 482 29.21 -27.39 31.44
C SER A 482 28.51 -27.18 30.11
N VAL A 483 28.96 -26.17 29.36
CA VAL A 483 28.45 -25.79 28.04
C VAL A 483 29.61 -25.86 27.06
N ASN A 484 29.49 -26.68 26.01
CA ASN A 484 30.56 -27.01 25.07
C ASN A 484 31.86 -27.49 25.75
N GLY A 485 31.74 -28.16 26.90
CA GLY A 485 32.87 -28.66 27.70
C GLY A 485 33.60 -27.60 28.54
N GLN A 486 33.07 -26.38 28.66
CA GLN A 486 33.54 -25.38 29.63
C GLN A 486 32.58 -25.30 30.82
N ASP A 487 33.12 -25.25 32.03
CA ASP A 487 32.31 -25.13 33.26
C ASP A 487 31.44 -23.86 33.25
N TRP A 488 30.17 -24.02 33.61
CA TRP A 488 29.17 -22.96 33.62
C TRP A 488 28.67 -22.73 35.04
N SER A 489 29.00 -21.57 35.62
CA SER A 489 28.63 -21.20 37.00
C SER A 489 27.30 -20.43 37.10
N GLY A 490 26.78 -19.90 36.00
CA GLY A 490 25.56 -19.08 35.97
C GLY A 490 24.28 -19.91 35.96
N PHE A 491 24.02 -20.66 37.03
CA PHE A 491 22.81 -21.45 37.20
C PHE A 491 22.39 -21.55 38.67
N ARG A 492 21.10 -21.88 38.88
CA ARG A 492 20.55 -22.30 40.16
C ARG A 492 19.78 -23.62 40.01
N LEU A 493 19.82 -24.44 41.04
CA LEU A 493 19.01 -25.66 41.14
C LEU A 493 17.70 -25.34 41.89
N ASP A 494 16.58 -25.69 41.28
CA ASP A 494 15.23 -25.57 41.83
C ASP A 494 14.58 -26.97 41.82
N GLN A 495 14.66 -27.67 42.94
CA GLN A 495 14.26 -29.08 43.09
C GLN A 495 15.04 -30.00 42.12
N SER A 496 14.38 -30.59 41.12
CA SER A 496 15.03 -31.36 40.03
C SER A 496 15.46 -30.49 38.85
N ARG A 497 15.13 -29.19 38.81
CA ARG A 497 15.27 -28.36 37.62
C ARG A 497 16.50 -27.46 37.72
N VAL A 498 17.37 -27.51 36.72
CA VAL A 498 18.46 -26.54 36.57
C VAL A 498 17.92 -25.35 35.78
N VAL A 499 17.98 -24.17 36.40
CA VAL A 499 17.60 -22.88 35.79
C VAL A 499 18.88 -22.10 35.52
N MET A 500 19.19 -21.87 34.25
CA MET A 500 20.36 -21.11 33.80
C MET A 500 20.06 -19.60 33.86
N ASP A 501 21.01 -18.78 34.32
CA ASP A 501 20.84 -17.32 34.44
C ASP A 501 20.75 -16.63 33.07
N SER A 502 21.23 -17.29 32.02
CA SER A 502 21.02 -16.92 30.62
C SER A 502 20.97 -18.21 29.77
N PRO A 503 20.33 -18.20 28.59
CA PRO A 503 20.21 -19.42 27.81
C PRO A 503 21.57 -19.80 27.22
N PRO A 504 21.99 -21.07 27.28
CA PRO A 504 23.14 -21.57 26.52
C PRO A 504 23.02 -21.22 25.03
N PRO A 505 24.13 -20.97 24.30
CA PRO A 505 24.09 -20.60 22.89
C PRO A 505 23.47 -21.67 21.98
N ASP A 506 22.90 -21.24 20.84
CA ASP A 506 22.34 -22.13 19.81
C ASP A 506 23.22 -23.34 19.49
N GLY A 507 22.66 -24.55 19.56
CA GLY A 507 23.36 -25.79 19.25
C GLY A 507 24.45 -26.21 20.22
N SER A 508 24.67 -25.49 21.32
CA SER A 508 25.66 -25.89 22.33
C SER A 508 25.29 -27.21 23.02
N ALA A 509 26.30 -28.03 23.30
CA ALA A 509 26.14 -29.23 24.11
C ALA A 509 26.17 -28.84 25.59
N VAL A 510 25.05 -29.05 26.30
CA VAL A 510 24.91 -28.74 27.72
C VAL A 510 24.93 -30.06 28.51
N VAL A 511 25.91 -30.19 29.39
CA VAL A 511 26.14 -31.41 30.18
C VAL A 511 25.90 -31.10 31.64
N PHE A 512 25.03 -31.90 32.27
CA PHE A 512 24.74 -31.88 33.70
C PHE A 512 25.33 -33.14 34.33
N ALA A 513 26.27 -32.98 35.26
CA ALA A 513 26.86 -34.08 36.03
C ALA A 513 26.54 -33.87 37.51
N TYR A 514 25.93 -34.87 38.16
CA TYR A 514 25.45 -34.75 39.54
C TYR A 514 25.30 -36.11 40.21
N GLN A 515 25.00 -36.09 41.52
CA GLN A 515 24.53 -37.25 42.26
C GLN A 515 23.01 -37.18 42.40
N ALA A 516 22.30 -38.15 41.81
CA ALA A 516 20.89 -38.38 42.08
C ALA A 516 20.70 -38.87 43.51
N ILE A 517 19.67 -38.36 44.19
CA ILE A 517 19.28 -38.78 45.53
C ILE A 517 18.39 -40.02 45.38
N GLY A 518 18.92 -41.18 45.75
CA GLY A 518 18.16 -42.42 45.80
C GLY A 518 17.45 -42.63 47.13
N ASP A 519 17.06 -43.89 47.34
CA ASP A 519 16.36 -44.35 48.54
C ASP A 519 17.16 -44.08 49.83
N PRO A 520 16.48 -43.98 50.99
CA PRO A 520 17.15 -44.08 52.28
C PRO A 520 17.99 -45.36 52.36
N VAL A 521 19.21 -45.24 52.88
CA VAL A 521 19.92 -46.44 53.35
C VAL A 521 19.13 -46.95 54.54
N LEU A 522 18.65 -48.20 54.49
CA LEU A 522 17.80 -48.77 55.54
C LEU A 522 18.57 -49.58 56.59
N ASN A 523 19.86 -49.85 56.37
CA ASN A 523 20.64 -50.78 57.18
C ASN A 523 21.88 -50.08 57.80
N TYR A 524 21.88 -49.90 59.12
CA TYR A 524 22.92 -49.17 59.87
C TYR A 524 23.55 -50.06 60.95
N PRO A 525 24.89 -50.09 61.07
CA PRO A 525 25.55 -50.79 62.18
C PRO A 525 25.15 -50.19 63.52
N PHE A 526 24.84 -51.05 64.49
CA PHE A 526 24.54 -50.66 65.85
C PHE A 526 25.22 -51.60 66.83
N SER A 527 26.19 -51.08 67.58
CA SER A 527 26.94 -51.82 68.59
C SER A 527 26.79 -51.13 69.95
N PRO A 528 25.93 -51.64 70.85
CA PRO A 528 25.69 -51.03 72.16
C PRO A 528 26.87 -51.27 73.11
N ARG A 529 27.93 -50.46 72.99
CA ARG A 529 29.07 -50.45 73.91
C ARG A 529 28.63 -50.03 75.31
N GLY A 530 28.33 -51.00 76.16
CA GLY A 530 27.93 -50.79 77.55
C GLY A 530 27.13 -51.96 78.15
N ILE A 531 26.46 -52.76 77.31
CA ILE A 531 25.78 -53.98 77.75
C ILE A 531 26.79 -55.14 77.66
N SER A 532 27.01 -55.87 78.76
CA SER A 532 27.90 -57.03 78.75
C SER A 532 27.21 -58.22 78.08
N GLN A 533 27.72 -58.67 76.93
CA GLN A 533 27.31 -59.93 76.31
C GLN A 533 27.77 -61.13 77.15
N ALA A 534 26.97 -61.46 78.17
CA ALA A 534 27.00 -62.72 78.88
C ALA A 534 25.61 -63.36 78.74
N THR A 535 25.55 -64.53 78.10
CA THR A 535 24.34 -65.36 77.90
C THR A 535 23.13 -64.68 77.21
N ALA A 536 23.17 -64.63 75.88
CA ALA A 536 21.97 -64.54 75.03
C ALA A 536 21.98 -65.69 73.98
N PRO A 537 20.86 -66.41 73.75
CA PRO A 537 20.80 -67.46 72.71
C PRO A 537 20.70 -66.91 71.29
N LYS A 538 20.83 -67.79 70.28
CA LYS A 538 20.56 -67.43 68.88
C LYS A 538 19.06 -67.22 68.63
N GLY A 539 18.65 -65.97 68.45
CA GLY A 539 17.31 -65.59 67.95
C GLY A 539 16.68 -64.48 68.77
N LEU A 540 16.43 -63.33 68.14
CA LEU A 540 15.82 -62.12 68.71
C LEU A 540 16.44 -61.65 70.05
N GLU A 541 17.56 -60.92 69.97
CA GLU A 541 17.87 -59.91 70.99
C GLU A 541 16.93 -58.70 70.77
N VAL A 542 15.77 -58.69 71.41
CA VAL A 542 15.04 -57.43 71.64
C VAL A 542 15.81 -56.67 72.72
N ILE A 543 16.45 -55.57 72.34
CA ILE A 543 17.09 -54.66 73.30
C ILE A 543 15.97 -53.90 74.01
N GLU A 544 15.50 -54.42 75.14
CA GLU A 544 14.41 -53.82 75.91
C GLU A 544 14.71 -52.34 76.23
N GLY A 545 13.77 -51.45 75.86
CA GLY A 545 13.91 -50.01 76.04
C GLY A 545 14.65 -49.26 74.93
N LEU A 546 15.13 -49.91 73.86
CA LEU A 546 15.65 -49.21 72.68
C LEU A 546 14.50 -48.65 71.84
N GLU A 547 14.29 -47.34 71.94
CA GLU A 547 13.25 -46.59 71.24
C GLU A 547 13.89 -45.67 70.18
N VAL A 548 13.72 -45.98 68.89
CA VAL A 548 14.16 -45.09 67.79
C VAL A 548 13.02 -44.17 67.39
N LYS A 549 13.32 -42.89 67.18
CA LYS A 549 12.34 -41.85 66.83
C LYS A 549 12.82 -41.03 65.65
N ASP A 550 11.86 -40.59 64.83
CA ASP A 550 12.11 -39.53 63.88
C ASP A 550 12.39 -38.22 64.65
N SER A 551 13.44 -37.50 64.25
CA SER A 551 13.94 -36.33 64.99
C SER A 551 13.13 -35.06 64.77
N ALA A 552 12.23 -35.01 63.78
CA ALA A 552 11.40 -33.84 63.48
C ALA A 552 10.00 -33.95 64.11
N THR A 553 9.42 -35.15 64.13
CA THR A 553 8.07 -35.44 64.63
C THR A 553 8.05 -36.03 66.05
N GLY A 554 9.16 -36.64 66.49
CA GLY A 554 9.24 -37.35 67.77
C GLY A 554 8.49 -38.69 67.81
N LEU A 555 7.93 -39.13 66.68
CA LEU A 555 7.20 -40.40 66.57
C LEU A 555 8.16 -41.60 66.51
N PRO A 556 7.79 -42.78 67.06
CA PRO A 556 8.58 -43.99 66.93
C PRO A 556 8.74 -44.44 65.47
N LEU A 557 9.95 -44.80 65.07
CA LEU A 557 10.23 -45.40 63.76
C LEU A 557 10.31 -46.93 63.88
N PRO A 558 9.61 -47.71 63.04
CA PRO A 558 9.69 -49.17 63.08
C PRO A 558 11.03 -49.67 62.52
N PHE A 559 11.68 -50.56 63.25
CA PHE A 559 12.95 -51.18 62.86
C PHE A 559 13.01 -52.64 63.30
N ASN A 560 13.78 -53.44 62.57
CA ASN A 560 14.25 -54.75 63.00
C ASN A 560 15.71 -54.63 63.46
N TYR A 561 16.11 -55.36 64.50
CA TYR A 561 17.53 -55.48 64.87
C TYR A 561 18.05 -56.87 64.45
N SER A 562 19.11 -56.91 63.64
CA SER A 562 19.68 -58.17 63.15
C SER A 562 21.17 -58.06 62.88
N GLN A 563 21.93 -59.06 63.35
CA GLN A 563 23.37 -59.22 63.13
C GLN A 563 24.21 -57.96 63.46
N GLY A 564 23.83 -57.20 64.49
CA GLY A 564 24.50 -55.96 64.88
C GLY A 564 24.15 -54.75 64.02
N ASN A 565 22.96 -54.74 63.39
CA ASN A 565 22.47 -53.61 62.60
C ASN A 565 21.01 -53.28 62.93
N LEU A 566 20.66 -52.00 62.89
CA LEU A 566 19.29 -51.51 62.77
C LEU A 566 18.89 -51.55 61.30
N ILE A 567 17.89 -52.36 60.99
CA ILE A 567 17.28 -52.50 59.66
C ILE A 567 15.91 -51.83 59.74
N PHE A 568 15.84 -50.58 59.32
CA PHE A 568 14.57 -49.86 59.16
C PHE A 568 13.74 -50.52 58.07
N LEU A 569 12.42 -50.51 58.26
CA LEU A 569 11.51 -50.81 57.16
C LEU A 569 11.50 -49.61 56.20
N PRO A 570 11.27 -49.82 54.89
CA PRO A 570 10.81 -48.72 54.04
C PRO A 570 9.53 -48.15 54.66
N ALA A 571 9.47 -46.84 54.83
CA ALA A 571 8.20 -46.13 54.79
C ALA A 571 7.90 -45.81 53.31
N ASP A 572 6.63 -45.89 52.93
CA ASP A 572 6.14 -45.42 51.62
C ASP A 572 6.29 -43.89 51.48
#